data_AF-A0A254QHA9-F1
#
_entry.id   AF-A0A254QHA9-F1
#
_cell.length_a   1.000
_cell.length_b   1.000
_cell.length_c   1.000
_cell.angle_alpha   90.00
_cell.angle_beta   90.00
_cell.angle_gamma   90.00
#
_symmetry.space_group_name_H-M   'P 1'
#
loop_
_entity.id
_entity.type
_entity.pdbx_description
1 polymer ?
#
loop_
_entity_poly.entity_id
_entity_poly.type
_entity_poly.pdbx_seq_one_letter_code
_entity_poly.pdbx_strand_id
1 'polypeptide(L)'
;MKMPNKQTTVKVAGVIAASLALVVSFQNCGKAGFDSSLDSVSDYSSLDAALTSKYGSQMAAKITDIPFAFDGGFDQIAYNSCAESGTLPSSSAYYSIRAGAYQTGGITIPSSFYSYIDANFSPIYPATSVTKAQYAEYLGDSPANLNAMPVMAIRDRSNLASVYSSSGSLTLNTDVIAMADVLSSTYIMDTLLSNRGSNVRYFPFSTNSRTLEANMKFNSDQSMSQSLRDILQVQGQMTMSYLNDSVNIGSVMSASTTNKAVGYGRGYRFSFGQPVGVANGFTPLNVLQTLQEVDLSTGNVIQNWNCNRIYKIYLNRDAASCAPHTEAQIAASASLRQEIEIVRRQFRADQWDVNVTQGCLVPKATVPSCYTENTVNGVAQGVEYSAGASCYNPLIGNVSASYPNLIIPTKRCANYATICTKF
;
A
#
# COMPACT_ATOMS: atom_id res chain seq x y z
N MET A 1 41.51 25.08 -53.24
CA MET A 1 42.14 26.16 -54.04
C MET A 1 41.90 27.48 -53.31
N LYS A 2 42.89 28.38 -53.42
CA LYS A 2 43.14 29.58 -52.60
C LYS A 2 41.93 30.53 -52.37
N MET A 3 41.86 31.03 -51.13
CA MET A 3 41.59 32.40 -50.62
C MET A 3 41.67 33.57 -51.65
N PRO A 4 41.44 34.85 -51.28
CA PRO A 4 40.57 35.51 -50.25
C PRO A 4 39.82 36.74 -50.85
N ASN A 5 39.15 37.56 -50.03
CA ASN A 5 39.36 39.00 -50.15
C ASN A 5 39.20 39.77 -48.83
N LYS A 6 39.99 40.83 -48.69
CA LYS A 6 40.37 41.55 -47.47
C LYS A 6 39.77 42.97 -47.44
N GLN A 7 39.68 43.48 -46.20
CA GLN A 7 39.71 44.89 -45.77
C GLN A 7 38.44 45.72 -46.08
N THR A 8 37.93 46.58 -45.19
CA THR A 8 38.66 47.72 -44.59
C THR A 8 37.94 48.29 -43.36
N THR A 9 38.76 48.72 -42.40
CA THR A 9 38.55 49.48 -41.16
C THR A 9 37.93 50.88 -41.35
N VAL A 10 36.98 51.31 -40.50
CA VAL A 10 36.89 52.71 -40.01
C VAL A 10 36.32 52.74 -38.58
N LYS A 11 37.00 53.49 -37.72
CA LYS A 11 36.73 53.79 -36.31
C LYS A 11 35.57 54.80 -36.18
N VAL A 12 34.66 54.59 -35.22
CA VAL A 12 33.99 55.70 -34.51
C VAL A 12 33.97 55.35 -33.02
N ALA A 13 34.92 55.97 -32.30
CA ALA A 13 34.87 56.11 -30.86
C ALA A 13 33.81 57.16 -30.53
N GLY A 14 32.93 56.89 -29.55
CA GLY A 14 32.02 57.94 -29.07
C GLY A 14 30.76 57.56 -28.33
N VAL A 15 30.59 56.36 -27.74
CA VAL A 15 29.56 56.11 -26.71
C VAL A 15 30.01 55.02 -25.70
N ILE A 16 31.30 54.97 -25.37
CA ILE A 16 31.85 54.05 -24.37
C ILE A 16 32.17 54.87 -23.12
N ALA A 17 31.15 55.19 -22.32
CA ALA A 17 31.32 55.62 -20.92
C ALA A 17 29.99 55.63 -20.14
N ALA A 18 28.83 55.78 -20.80
CA ALA A 18 27.54 55.85 -20.11
C ALA A 18 26.68 54.57 -20.20
N SER A 19 27.03 53.62 -21.07
CA SER A 19 26.25 52.39 -21.30
C SER A 19 26.83 51.15 -20.60
N LEU A 20 28.05 51.23 -20.06
CA LEU A 20 28.68 50.14 -19.30
C LEU A 20 28.37 50.17 -17.80
N ALA A 21 27.73 51.23 -17.30
CA ALA A 21 27.28 51.32 -15.91
C ALA A 21 25.83 50.82 -15.69
N LEU A 22 25.08 50.53 -16.76
CA LEU A 22 23.67 50.10 -16.67
C LEU A 22 23.44 48.61 -17.02
N VAL A 23 24.47 47.89 -17.48
CA VAL A 23 24.40 46.44 -17.78
C VAL A 23 24.99 45.58 -16.64
N VAL A 24 25.65 46.19 -15.65
CA VAL A 24 26.22 45.48 -14.48
C VAL A 24 25.22 45.40 -13.31
N SER A 25 24.03 46.02 -13.39
CA SER A 25 22.99 45.99 -12.36
C SER A 25 21.88 44.95 -12.59
N PHE A 26 21.97 44.11 -13.64
CA PHE A 26 21.01 43.01 -13.90
C PHE A 26 21.67 41.62 -14.06
N GLN A 27 22.86 41.40 -13.50
CA GLN A 27 23.54 40.09 -13.53
C GLN A 27 23.88 39.49 -12.16
N ASN A 28 23.13 39.84 -11.10
CA ASN A 28 23.18 39.10 -9.82
C ASN A 28 21.78 38.63 -9.43
N CYS A 29 21.30 37.61 -10.15
CA CYS A 29 20.45 36.52 -9.65
C CYS A 29 20.22 35.53 -10.80
N GLY A 30 20.97 34.43 -10.80
CA GLY A 30 20.52 33.17 -11.40
C GLY A 30 21.18 32.73 -12.71
N LYS A 31 22.50 32.44 -12.72
CA LYS A 31 23.01 31.17 -13.28
C LYS A 31 24.52 30.97 -13.05
N ALA A 32 24.84 30.06 -12.13
CA ALA A 32 25.97 29.15 -12.16
C ALA A 32 25.50 27.94 -11.32
N GLY A 33 25.46 26.68 -11.75
CA GLY A 33 26.13 26.02 -12.87
C GLY A 33 27.22 25.07 -12.38
N PHE A 34 26.84 24.00 -11.68
CA PHE A 34 27.59 22.74 -11.47
C PHE A 34 26.50 21.69 -11.20
N ASP A 35 26.04 20.91 -12.18
CA ASP A 35 26.68 19.69 -12.67
C ASP A 35 27.63 19.04 -11.65
N SER A 36 27.01 18.43 -10.64
CA SER A 36 27.52 17.22 -10.01
C SER A 36 26.41 16.20 -9.99
N SER A 37 26.50 15.23 -10.90
CA SER A 37 26.06 13.87 -10.61
C SER A 37 26.74 13.43 -9.30
N LEU A 38 26.02 13.56 -8.18
CA LEU A 38 26.38 12.91 -6.93
C LEU A 38 25.10 12.37 -6.29
N ASP A 39 25.18 11.09 -5.99
CA ASP A 39 24.18 10.23 -5.38
C ASP A 39 23.33 10.91 -4.30
N SER A 40 22.01 10.79 -4.46
CA SER A 40 21.01 10.48 -3.42
C SER A 40 21.44 10.63 -1.96
N VAL A 41 21.72 11.86 -1.53
CA VAL A 41 21.58 12.27 -0.13
C VAL A 41 20.86 13.61 -0.15
N SER A 42 19.62 13.61 0.32
CA SER A 42 18.80 14.80 0.56
C SER A 42 19.64 15.95 1.13
N ASP A 43 19.73 17.05 0.39
CA ASP A 43 20.56 18.20 0.73
C ASP A 43 19.92 19.01 1.88
N TYR A 44 20.00 18.47 3.10
CA TYR A 44 19.47 19.06 4.34
C TYR A 44 19.96 20.49 4.58
N SER A 45 21.13 20.86 4.01
CA SER A 45 21.71 22.20 4.15
C SER A 45 20.88 23.29 3.45
N SER A 46 20.25 22.95 2.31
CA SER A 46 19.39 23.86 1.56
C SER A 46 18.03 24.09 2.25
N LEU A 47 17.51 23.05 2.91
CA LEU A 47 16.24 23.11 3.64
C LEU A 47 16.39 23.93 4.93
N ASP A 48 17.49 23.76 5.66
CA ASP A 48 17.77 24.53 6.88
C ASP A 48 17.93 26.04 6.60
N ALA A 49 18.60 26.39 5.50
CA ALA A 49 18.70 27.78 5.04
C ALA A 49 17.33 28.37 4.66
N ALA A 50 16.48 27.61 3.98
CA ALA A 50 15.12 28.04 3.62
C ALA A 50 14.24 28.25 4.86
N LEU A 51 14.28 27.34 5.83
CA LEU A 51 13.55 27.46 7.10
C LEU A 51 14.05 28.65 7.91
N THR A 52 15.36 28.82 8.04
CA THR A 52 15.97 29.95 8.75
C THR A 52 15.60 31.28 8.09
N SER A 53 15.54 31.33 6.75
CA SER A 53 15.10 32.52 6.03
C SER A 53 13.62 32.84 6.26
N LYS A 54 12.76 31.82 6.42
CA LYS A 54 11.31 32.01 6.59
C LYS A 54 10.94 32.38 8.03
N TYR A 55 11.58 31.76 9.01
CA TYR A 55 11.15 31.82 10.42
C TYR A 55 12.19 32.43 11.38
N GLY A 56 13.43 32.64 10.93
CA GLY A 56 14.57 32.92 11.81
C GLY A 56 15.11 31.65 12.48
N SER A 57 16.35 31.69 12.95
CA SER A 57 17.10 30.51 13.41
C SER A 57 16.45 29.75 14.57
N GLN A 58 15.93 30.46 15.57
CA GLN A 58 15.31 29.83 16.75
C GLN A 58 14.02 29.08 16.41
N MET A 59 13.21 29.63 15.50
CA MET A 59 11.95 29.03 15.10
C MET A 59 12.17 27.92 14.06
N ALA A 60 13.13 28.11 13.15
CA ALA A 60 13.54 27.06 12.21
C ALA A 60 13.99 25.79 12.95
N ALA A 61 14.79 25.92 14.01
CA ALA A 61 15.19 24.78 14.84
C ALA A 61 13.98 24.03 15.42
N LYS A 62 12.98 24.75 15.94
CA LYS A 62 11.74 24.14 16.44
C LYS A 62 10.94 23.43 15.36
N ILE A 63 10.93 23.94 14.12
CA ILE A 63 10.25 23.30 12.99
C ILE A 63 10.98 22.03 12.56
N THR A 64 12.31 22.07 12.53
CA THR A 64 13.17 20.91 12.27
C THR A 64 12.94 19.80 13.31
N ASP A 65 12.73 20.18 14.57
CA ASP A 65 12.50 19.26 15.70
C ASP A 65 11.06 18.75 15.81
N ILE A 66 10.14 19.16 14.93
CA ILE A 66 8.77 18.60 14.91
C ILE A 66 8.86 17.09 14.63
N PRO A 67 8.35 16.23 15.52
CA PRO A 67 8.39 14.78 15.32
C PRO A 67 7.49 14.35 14.17
N PHE A 68 7.68 13.13 13.68
CA PHE A 68 6.75 12.54 12.72
C PHE A 68 5.32 12.50 13.30
N ALA A 69 4.36 13.03 12.56
CA ALA A 69 3.04 13.42 13.06
C ALA A 69 1.89 12.73 12.33
N PHE A 70 2.15 11.62 11.65
CA PHE A 70 1.09 10.81 11.05
C PHE A 70 1.05 9.43 11.70
N ASP A 71 -0.14 9.00 12.08
CA ASP A 71 -0.41 7.62 12.47
C ASP A 71 -1.47 7.05 11.54
N GLY A 72 -1.28 5.82 11.09
CA GLY A 72 -2.16 5.25 10.09
C GLY A 72 -2.23 3.74 10.16
N GLY A 73 -3.39 3.19 9.84
CA GLY A 73 -3.61 1.75 9.85
C GLY A 73 -4.85 1.33 9.06
N PHE A 74 -4.89 0.04 8.75
CA PHE A 74 -6.05 -0.62 8.17
C PHE A 74 -6.95 -1.18 9.27
N ASP A 75 -8.18 -1.51 8.90
CA ASP A 75 -9.10 -2.28 9.74
C ASP A 75 -9.66 -3.52 9.07
N GLN A 76 -9.44 -3.67 7.76
CA GLN A 76 -9.73 -4.90 7.03
C GLN A 76 -8.60 -5.25 6.06
N ILE A 77 -8.21 -6.52 6.08
CA ILE A 77 -7.23 -7.10 5.15
C ILE A 77 -7.81 -8.42 4.66
N ALA A 78 -7.89 -8.57 3.34
CA ALA A 78 -8.37 -9.77 2.69
C ALA A 78 -7.24 -10.43 1.89
N TYR A 79 -7.16 -11.75 2.00
CA TYR A 79 -6.33 -12.61 1.16
C TYR A 79 -7.23 -13.41 0.22
N ASN A 80 -6.83 -13.55 -1.04
CA ASN A 80 -7.52 -14.40 -2.01
C ASN A 80 -6.50 -15.33 -2.67
N SER A 81 -6.75 -16.63 -2.56
CA SER A 81 -5.79 -17.66 -2.99
C SER A 81 -5.92 -18.03 -4.47
N CYS A 82 -6.88 -17.48 -5.20
CA CYS A 82 -7.07 -17.76 -6.62
C CYS A 82 -5.83 -17.41 -7.41
N ALA A 83 -5.21 -18.41 -8.05
CA ALA A 83 -3.98 -18.24 -8.77
C ALA A 83 -3.95 -19.16 -10.00
N GLU A 84 -4.40 -18.64 -11.13
CA GLU A 84 -4.48 -19.34 -12.40
C GLU A 84 -3.84 -18.48 -13.48
N SER A 85 -3.07 -19.14 -14.34
CA SER A 85 -2.28 -18.48 -15.36
C SER A 85 -3.13 -17.85 -16.46
N GLY A 86 -2.63 -16.76 -17.03
CA GLY A 86 -3.19 -16.09 -18.20
C GLY A 86 -4.30 -15.08 -17.88
N THR A 87 -5.42 -15.51 -17.30
CA THR A 87 -6.66 -14.70 -17.29
C THR A 87 -6.97 -13.98 -15.98
N LEU A 88 -6.50 -14.48 -14.83
CA LEU A 88 -6.70 -13.80 -13.54
C LEU A 88 -5.97 -12.45 -13.42
N PRO A 89 -4.72 -12.30 -13.88
CA PRO A 89 -3.95 -11.06 -13.65
C PRO A 89 -4.63 -9.81 -14.20
N SER A 90 -5.33 -9.92 -15.34
CA SER A 90 -6.02 -8.82 -16.00
C SER A 90 -7.38 -8.48 -15.37
N SER A 91 -7.95 -9.38 -14.56
CA SER A 91 -9.27 -9.17 -13.93
C SER A 91 -9.15 -8.39 -12.62
N SER A 92 -9.97 -7.36 -12.44
CA SER A 92 -10.05 -6.58 -11.19
C SER A 92 -10.79 -7.33 -10.06
N ALA A 93 -11.46 -8.44 -10.39
CA ALA A 93 -12.14 -9.29 -9.42
C ALA A 93 -11.17 -10.10 -8.54
N TYR A 94 -9.93 -10.27 -9.00
CA TYR A 94 -8.90 -11.04 -8.34
C TYR A 94 -7.75 -10.18 -7.84
N TYR A 95 -7.22 -10.60 -6.70
CA TYR A 95 -6.10 -9.98 -6.01
C TYR A 95 -5.41 -11.03 -5.15
N SER A 96 -4.19 -10.77 -4.72
CA SER A 96 -3.54 -11.55 -3.67
C SER A 96 -3.89 -10.99 -2.31
N ILE A 97 -3.72 -9.67 -2.12
CA ILE A 97 -4.00 -8.98 -0.87
C ILE A 97 -4.72 -7.68 -1.18
N ARG A 98 -5.83 -7.45 -0.49
CA ARG A 98 -6.51 -6.16 -0.46
C ARG A 98 -6.58 -5.69 0.98
N ALA A 99 -6.24 -4.44 1.23
CA ALA A 99 -6.33 -3.82 2.55
C ALA A 99 -7.04 -2.49 2.44
N GLY A 100 -7.69 -2.07 3.52
CA GLY A 100 -8.28 -0.74 3.57
C GLY A 100 -8.76 -0.32 4.94
N ALA A 101 -9.13 0.95 5.02
CA ALA A 101 -9.75 1.58 6.17
C ALA A 101 -11.23 1.86 5.88
N TYR A 102 -12.12 1.09 6.50
CA TYR A 102 -13.56 1.13 6.18
C TYR A 102 -14.44 1.62 7.33
N GLN A 103 -14.00 1.44 8.57
CA GLN A 103 -14.72 1.77 9.80
C GLN A 103 -13.84 2.49 10.83
N THR A 104 -12.80 1.83 11.34
CA THR A 104 -11.92 2.30 12.42
C THR A 104 -10.50 2.62 11.94
N GLY A 105 -10.09 2.11 10.77
CA GLY A 105 -8.81 2.45 10.14
C GLY A 105 -8.80 3.88 9.59
N GLY A 106 -7.63 4.31 9.11
CA GLY A 106 -7.45 5.61 8.47
C GLY A 106 -6.07 6.20 8.77
N ILE A 107 -5.90 7.49 8.47
CA ILE A 107 -4.74 8.29 8.86
C ILE A 107 -5.23 9.38 9.82
N THR A 108 -4.48 9.63 10.88
CA THR A 108 -4.74 10.68 11.86
C THR A 108 -3.45 11.42 12.20
N ILE A 109 -3.61 12.65 12.70
CA ILE A 109 -2.53 13.40 13.33
C ILE A 109 -2.70 13.20 14.85
N PRO A 110 -1.73 12.59 15.54
CA PRO A 110 -1.87 12.25 16.95
C PRO A 110 -1.87 13.51 17.83
N SER A 111 -2.46 13.40 19.03
CA SER A 111 -2.52 14.50 20.00
C SER A 111 -1.14 15.03 20.39
N SER A 112 -0.11 14.18 20.38
CA SER A 112 1.27 14.54 20.67
C SER A 112 1.83 15.63 19.75
N PHE A 113 1.46 15.63 18.47
CA PHE A 113 1.87 16.69 17.54
C PHE A 113 1.28 18.05 17.97
N TYR A 114 -0.02 18.10 18.24
CA TYR A 114 -0.66 19.35 18.64
C TYR A 114 -0.10 19.86 19.97
N SER A 115 0.11 18.97 20.94
CA SER A 115 0.74 19.32 22.21
C SER A 115 2.15 19.88 22.02
N TYR A 116 2.94 19.32 21.09
CA TYR A 116 4.26 19.86 20.76
C TYR A 116 4.15 21.27 20.18
N ILE A 117 3.25 21.49 19.23
CA ILE A 117 3.08 22.80 18.60
C ILE A 117 2.61 23.84 19.62
N ASP A 118 1.60 23.52 20.42
CA ASP A 118 1.03 24.45 21.41
C ASP A 118 2.05 24.83 22.51
N ALA A 119 3.01 23.94 22.81
CA ALA A 119 4.07 24.20 23.77
C ALA A 119 5.25 25.03 23.20
N ASN A 120 5.48 24.95 21.89
CA ASN A 120 6.69 25.51 21.26
C ASN A 120 6.44 26.77 20.40
N PHE A 121 5.20 26.98 19.95
CA PHE A 121 4.84 28.03 19.00
C PHE A 121 3.75 28.94 19.60
N SER A 122 3.84 30.23 19.27
CA SER A 122 2.83 31.21 19.67
C SER A 122 1.84 31.47 18.53
N PRO A 123 0.56 31.75 18.84
CA PRO A 123 -0.40 32.15 17.82
C PRO A 123 0.01 33.46 17.14
N ILE A 124 -0.27 33.57 15.84
CA ILE A 124 -0.06 34.82 15.10
C ILE A 124 -1.26 35.74 15.39
N TYR A 125 -0.98 36.95 15.90
CA TYR A 125 -2.00 37.96 16.20
C TYR A 125 -2.88 38.22 14.95
N PRO A 126 -4.23 38.30 15.09
CA PRO A 126 -5.00 38.44 16.34
C PRO A 126 -5.48 37.13 16.98
N ALA A 127 -5.03 35.96 16.50
CA ALA A 127 -5.48 34.69 17.06
C ALA A 127 -4.99 34.51 18.51
N THR A 128 -5.82 33.91 19.35
CA THR A 128 -5.48 33.55 20.74
C THR A 128 -4.99 32.11 20.89
N SER A 129 -5.04 31.34 19.80
CA SER A 129 -4.58 29.95 19.72
C SER A 129 -3.99 29.67 18.34
N VAL A 130 -3.13 28.66 18.25
CA VAL A 130 -2.51 28.28 16.98
C VAL A 130 -3.62 27.87 16.01
N THR A 131 -3.65 28.52 14.86
CA THR A 131 -4.71 28.31 13.87
C THR A 131 -4.48 27.04 13.06
N LYS A 132 -5.54 26.55 12.41
CA LYS A 132 -5.45 25.43 11.45
C LYS A 132 -4.38 25.66 10.37
N ALA A 133 -4.32 26.88 9.83
CA ALA A 133 -3.33 27.26 8.82
C ALA A 133 -1.91 27.17 9.38
N GLN A 134 -1.68 27.61 10.62
CA GLN A 134 -0.37 27.49 11.27
C GLN A 134 0.02 26.02 11.50
N TYR A 135 -0.89 25.16 11.95
CA TYR A 135 -0.58 23.72 12.08
C TYR A 135 -0.21 23.10 10.73
N ALA A 136 -0.96 23.42 9.66
CA ALA A 136 -0.68 22.94 8.32
C ALA A 136 0.69 23.41 7.81
N GLU A 137 1.02 24.68 8.07
CA GLU A 137 2.28 25.29 7.67
C GLU A 137 3.47 24.68 8.40
N TYR A 138 3.44 24.60 9.73
CA TYR A 138 4.52 24.00 10.53
C TYR A 138 4.73 22.52 10.20
N LEU A 139 3.64 21.78 9.99
CA LEU A 139 3.74 20.38 9.61
C LEU A 139 4.25 20.19 8.18
N GLY A 140 3.85 21.06 7.26
CA GLY A 140 4.29 21.03 5.87
C GLY A 140 5.76 21.43 5.69
N ASP A 141 6.28 22.29 6.55
CA ASP A 141 7.67 22.73 6.53
C ASP A 141 8.62 21.83 7.35
N SER A 142 8.07 20.98 8.22
CA SER A 142 8.85 20.03 9.03
C SER A 142 9.54 18.98 8.13
N PRO A 143 10.88 18.85 8.17
CA PRO A 143 11.62 17.88 7.35
C PRO A 143 11.19 16.42 7.57
N ALA A 144 10.76 16.08 8.78
CA ALA A 144 10.30 14.73 9.12
C ALA A 144 8.95 14.38 8.47
N ASN A 145 8.13 15.39 8.15
CA ASN A 145 6.74 15.21 7.71
C ASN A 145 6.50 15.65 6.27
N LEU A 146 7.35 16.56 5.78
CA LEU A 146 7.37 16.99 4.39
C LEU A 146 7.48 15.76 3.49
N ASN A 147 6.64 15.68 2.46
CA ASN A 147 6.58 14.60 1.49
C ASN A 147 6.09 13.23 1.99
N ALA A 148 5.61 13.12 3.24
CA ALA A 148 5.05 11.87 3.75
C ALA A 148 3.88 11.39 2.86
N MET A 149 4.10 10.29 2.15
CA MET A 149 3.09 9.69 1.27
C MET A 149 2.75 8.27 1.75
N PRO A 150 1.50 7.98 2.13
CA PRO A 150 1.13 6.69 2.66
C PRO A 150 1.08 5.63 1.55
N VAL A 151 1.75 4.51 1.78
CA VAL A 151 1.85 3.41 0.82
C VAL A 151 1.65 2.06 1.47
N MET A 152 1.14 1.11 0.67
CA MET A 152 1.14 -0.31 0.99
C MET A 152 2.21 -1.04 0.18
N ALA A 153 3.03 -1.87 0.84
CA ALA A 153 4.01 -2.73 0.16
C ALA A 153 4.32 -3.98 0.98
N ILE A 154 4.83 -5.03 0.34
CA ILE A 154 5.42 -6.18 1.03
C ILE A 154 6.91 -5.94 1.15
N ARG A 155 7.41 -5.89 2.39
CA ARG A 155 8.78 -5.53 2.72
C ARG A 155 9.44 -6.62 3.57
N ASP A 156 10.76 -6.67 3.53
CA ASP A 156 11.55 -7.52 4.42
C ASP A 156 11.43 -7.02 5.87
N ARG A 157 11.22 -7.93 6.83
CA ARG A 157 11.12 -7.59 8.26
C ARG A 157 12.42 -7.01 8.82
N SER A 158 13.56 -7.37 8.26
CA SER A 158 14.89 -6.93 8.70
C SER A 158 15.38 -5.66 8.00
N ASN A 159 14.78 -5.31 6.86
CA ASN A 159 15.12 -4.12 6.10
C ASN A 159 13.89 -3.60 5.35
N LEU A 160 13.26 -2.56 5.88
CA LEU A 160 12.08 -1.98 5.27
C LEU A 160 12.37 -1.36 3.89
N ALA A 161 13.63 -1.05 3.54
CA ALA A 161 13.97 -0.60 2.19
C ALA A 161 13.91 -1.73 1.13
N SER A 162 13.93 -3.00 1.56
CA SER A 162 13.81 -4.15 0.68
C SER A 162 12.34 -4.47 0.41
N VAL A 163 11.85 -4.13 -0.79
CA VAL A 163 10.48 -4.42 -1.24
C VAL A 163 10.46 -5.67 -2.11
N TYR A 164 9.50 -6.56 -1.87
CA TYR A 164 9.27 -7.73 -2.72
C TYR A 164 8.51 -7.30 -3.98
N SER A 165 9.11 -7.54 -5.15
CA SER A 165 8.50 -7.23 -6.45
C SER A 165 7.93 -8.47 -7.10
N SER A 166 6.81 -8.29 -7.80
CA SER A 166 6.19 -9.30 -8.65
C SER A 166 6.93 -9.53 -9.98
N SER A 167 7.74 -8.56 -10.41
CA SER A 167 8.39 -8.55 -11.74
C SER A 167 9.93 -8.46 -11.68
N GLY A 168 10.50 -8.36 -10.47
CA GLY A 168 11.94 -8.18 -10.26
C GLY A 168 12.42 -6.72 -10.35
N SER A 169 11.56 -5.78 -10.76
CA SER A 169 11.84 -4.34 -10.75
C SER A 169 10.72 -3.60 -10.00
N LEU A 170 11.09 -2.70 -9.09
CA LEU A 170 10.12 -1.96 -8.29
C LEU A 170 9.31 -1.00 -9.16
N THR A 171 7.99 -1.16 -9.10
CA THR A 171 7.05 -0.30 -9.83
C THR A 171 6.01 0.29 -8.88
N LEU A 172 5.86 1.63 -8.93
CA LEU A 172 4.81 2.33 -8.18
C LEU A 172 3.43 1.90 -8.69
N ASN A 173 2.47 1.76 -7.79
CA ASN A 173 1.12 1.27 -8.03
C ASN A 173 1.03 -0.21 -8.47
N THR A 174 2.14 -0.96 -8.41
CA THR A 174 2.18 -2.42 -8.57
C THR A 174 2.79 -3.09 -7.34
N ASP A 175 4.04 -2.76 -7.01
CA ASP A 175 4.77 -3.35 -5.87
C ASP A 175 4.72 -2.43 -4.64
N VAL A 176 4.53 -1.12 -4.85
CA VAL A 176 4.34 -0.10 -3.82
C VAL A 176 3.09 0.69 -4.18
N ILE A 177 1.99 0.47 -3.46
CA ILE A 177 0.68 1.04 -3.78
C ILE A 177 0.50 2.36 -3.01
N ALA A 178 0.44 3.48 -3.72
CA ALA A 178 0.11 4.76 -3.09
C ALA A 178 -1.38 4.80 -2.71
N MET A 179 -1.66 5.21 -1.47
CA MET A 179 -3.03 5.18 -0.91
C MET A 179 -3.63 6.59 -0.76
N ALA A 180 -2.78 7.60 -0.81
CA ALA A 180 -3.15 9.00 -0.91
C ALA A 180 -1.96 9.75 -1.56
N ASP A 181 -2.14 11.05 -1.78
CA ASP A 181 -1.03 11.93 -2.15
C ASP A 181 -0.20 12.27 -0.91
N VAL A 182 0.81 13.12 -1.09
CA VAL A 182 1.59 13.68 0.01
C VAL A 182 0.66 14.32 1.05
N LEU A 183 0.76 13.88 2.30
CA LEU A 183 -0.13 14.31 3.38
C LEU A 183 0.03 15.77 3.76
N SER A 184 1.21 16.35 3.46
CA SER A 184 1.46 17.78 3.62
C SER A 184 0.84 18.67 2.54
N SER A 185 0.23 18.10 1.49
CA SER A 185 -0.45 18.90 0.47
C SER A 185 -1.69 19.60 1.03
N THR A 186 -1.96 20.82 0.56
CA THR A 186 -2.95 21.73 1.15
C THR A 186 -4.33 21.09 1.36
N TYR A 187 -4.87 20.40 0.36
CA TYR A 187 -6.21 19.80 0.44
C TYR A 187 -6.27 18.54 1.31
N ILE A 188 -5.20 17.75 1.35
CA ILE A 188 -5.10 16.56 2.19
C ILE A 188 -4.96 16.97 3.65
N MET A 189 -4.06 17.92 3.90
CA MET A 189 -3.83 18.49 5.22
C MET A 189 -5.08 19.16 5.77
N ASP A 190 -5.82 19.91 4.93
CA ASP A 190 -7.09 20.51 5.35
C ASP A 190 -8.10 19.45 5.82
N THR A 191 -8.17 18.32 5.11
CA THR A 191 -9.03 17.18 5.48
C THR A 191 -8.59 16.58 6.82
N LEU A 192 -7.29 16.34 7.02
CA LEU A 192 -6.75 15.78 8.28
C LEU A 192 -7.00 16.69 9.47
N LEU A 193 -6.70 17.98 9.34
CA LEU A 193 -6.84 18.95 10.42
C LEU A 193 -8.31 19.29 10.74
N SER A 194 -9.21 19.22 9.75
CA SER A 194 -10.67 19.32 9.98
C SER A 194 -11.20 18.16 10.83
N ASN A 195 -10.53 17.01 10.79
CA ASN A 195 -10.91 15.80 11.50
C ASN A 195 -9.95 15.50 12.67
N ARG A 196 -9.48 16.54 13.36
CA ARG A 196 -8.54 16.43 14.49
C ARG A 196 -8.99 15.34 15.49
N GLY A 197 -8.10 14.38 15.75
CA GLY A 197 -8.35 13.27 16.68
C GLY A 197 -9.18 12.12 16.12
N SER A 198 -9.60 12.19 14.85
CA SER A 198 -10.34 11.13 14.16
C SER A 198 -9.52 10.56 13.00
N ASN A 199 -9.72 9.28 12.71
CA ASN A 199 -9.09 8.63 11.57
C ASN A 199 -9.79 9.05 10.26
N VAL A 200 -9.03 9.60 9.32
CA VAL A 200 -9.48 9.96 7.98
C VAL A 200 -9.20 8.81 7.01
N ARG A 201 -10.24 8.38 6.31
CA ARG A 201 -10.18 7.29 5.31
C ARG A 201 -10.51 7.74 3.89
N TYR A 202 -10.94 8.99 3.72
CA TYR A 202 -11.38 9.53 2.44
C TYR A 202 -10.72 10.88 2.17
N PHE A 203 -10.04 10.99 1.03
CA PHE A 203 -9.28 12.13 0.57
C PHE A 203 -9.80 12.58 -0.80
N PRO A 204 -10.83 13.46 -0.86
CA PRO A 204 -11.52 13.78 -2.11
C PRO A 204 -10.61 14.36 -3.21
N PHE A 205 -9.53 15.01 -2.81
CA PHE A 205 -8.60 15.72 -3.68
C PHE A 205 -7.29 14.97 -3.95
N SER A 206 -7.13 13.72 -3.47
CA SER A 206 -5.96 12.92 -3.85
C SER A 206 -6.08 12.46 -5.31
N THR A 207 -4.95 12.57 -6.02
CA THR A 207 -4.78 12.13 -7.40
C THR A 207 -4.45 10.63 -7.50
N ASN A 208 -3.80 10.05 -6.49
CA ASN A 208 -3.50 8.62 -6.40
C ASN A 208 -4.74 7.78 -6.04
N SER A 209 -5.30 7.99 -4.85
CA SER A 209 -6.50 7.28 -4.39
C SER A 209 -7.32 8.13 -3.44
N ARG A 210 -8.64 8.15 -3.65
CA ARG A 210 -9.56 8.90 -2.79
C ARG A 210 -9.94 8.14 -1.53
N THR A 211 -9.85 6.82 -1.55
CA THR A 211 -10.09 5.98 -0.36
C THR A 211 -8.76 5.40 0.09
N LEU A 212 -8.59 5.28 1.40
CA LEU A 212 -7.41 4.63 1.98
C LEU A 212 -7.53 3.11 1.83
N GLU A 213 -7.33 2.65 0.61
CA GLU A 213 -7.42 1.26 0.17
C GLU A 213 -6.24 0.96 -0.74
N ALA A 214 -5.78 -0.29 -0.70
CA ALA A 214 -4.72 -0.76 -1.55
C ALA A 214 -4.96 -2.22 -1.95
N ASN A 215 -4.50 -2.55 -3.15
CA ASN A 215 -4.69 -3.86 -3.75
C ASN A 215 -3.40 -4.32 -4.43
N MET A 216 -2.93 -5.51 -4.09
CA MET A 216 -1.72 -6.13 -4.67
C MET A 216 -2.05 -7.45 -5.35
N LYS A 217 -1.36 -7.71 -6.47
CA LYS A 217 -1.50 -8.92 -7.27
C LYS A 217 -0.15 -9.62 -7.46
N PHE A 218 -0.01 -10.78 -6.81
CA PHE A 218 1.08 -11.75 -7.00
C PHE A 218 0.54 -13.12 -7.45
N ASN A 219 -0.76 -13.20 -7.71
CA ASN A 219 -1.48 -14.43 -7.99
C ASN A 219 -1.49 -14.80 -9.49
N SER A 220 -0.36 -14.62 -10.16
CA SER A 220 -0.20 -14.99 -11.58
C SER A 220 -0.36 -16.49 -11.81
N ASP A 221 0.10 -17.29 -10.85
CA ASP A 221 0.03 -18.75 -10.85
C ASP A 221 0.22 -19.29 -9.42
N GLN A 222 0.05 -20.60 -9.28
CA GLN A 222 0.14 -21.28 -8.00
C GLN A 222 1.53 -21.21 -7.37
N SER A 223 2.60 -21.26 -8.16
CA SER A 223 3.98 -21.16 -7.67
C SER A 223 4.24 -19.79 -7.07
N MET A 224 3.92 -18.71 -7.80
CA MET A 224 4.06 -17.34 -7.32
C MET A 224 3.23 -17.06 -6.07
N SER A 225 2.02 -17.61 -6.02
CA SER A 225 1.17 -17.50 -4.83
C SER A 225 1.72 -18.28 -3.63
N GLN A 226 2.34 -19.44 -3.86
CA GLN A 226 3.03 -20.18 -2.80
C GLN A 226 4.25 -19.41 -2.30
N SER A 227 5.09 -18.89 -3.20
CA SER A 227 6.25 -18.07 -2.84
C SER A 227 5.85 -16.83 -2.04
N LEU A 228 4.77 -16.15 -2.42
CA LEU A 228 4.22 -15.05 -1.64
C LEU A 228 3.87 -15.47 -0.21
N ARG A 229 3.17 -16.60 -0.04
CA ARG A 229 2.80 -17.12 1.28
C ARG A 229 4.04 -17.44 2.11
N ASP A 230 5.02 -18.14 1.54
CA ASP A 230 6.26 -18.50 2.21
C ASP A 230 7.03 -17.25 2.67
N ILE A 231 7.13 -16.23 1.79
CA ILE A 231 7.70 -14.93 2.12
C ILE A 231 6.97 -14.34 3.33
N LEU A 232 5.65 -14.21 3.26
CA LEU A 232 4.86 -13.54 4.30
C LEU A 232 4.82 -14.28 5.65
N GLN A 233 5.01 -15.61 5.66
CA GLN A 233 5.13 -16.37 6.90
C GLN A 233 6.49 -16.16 7.57
N VAL A 234 7.57 -16.26 6.79
CA VAL A 234 8.92 -16.40 7.34
C VAL A 234 9.65 -15.06 7.47
N GLN A 235 9.73 -14.29 6.39
CA GLN A 235 10.69 -13.19 6.26
C GLN A 235 10.06 -11.82 5.93
N GLY A 236 8.96 -11.83 5.19
CA GLY A 236 8.25 -10.65 4.73
C GLY A 236 7.12 -10.24 5.66
N GLN A 237 6.71 -8.99 5.53
CA GLN A 237 5.50 -8.45 6.13
C GLN A 237 4.86 -7.46 5.15
N MET A 238 3.53 -7.39 5.13
CA MET A 238 2.87 -6.26 4.48
C MET A 238 3.03 -5.04 5.38
N THR A 239 3.19 -3.87 4.80
CA THR A 239 3.36 -2.61 5.53
C THR A 239 2.38 -1.60 5.01
N MET A 240 1.80 -0.82 5.92
CA MET A 240 1.32 0.53 5.67
C MET A 240 2.39 1.47 6.22
N SER A 241 3.16 2.08 5.33
CA SER A 241 4.30 2.94 5.68
C SER A 241 4.22 4.26 4.93
N TYR A 242 5.16 5.17 5.17
CA TYR A 242 5.24 6.45 4.49
C TYR A 242 6.52 6.53 3.67
N LEU A 243 6.42 6.90 2.39
CA LEU A 243 7.60 7.23 1.59
C LEU A 243 8.08 8.64 1.93
N ASN A 244 9.38 8.88 1.78
CA ASN A 244 10.01 10.20 1.93
C ASN A 244 9.94 11.05 0.65
N ASP A 245 9.81 10.42 -0.51
CA ASP A 245 9.42 11.04 -1.78
C ASP A 245 8.86 9.97 -2.73
N SER A 246 8.25 10.40 -3.84
CA SER A 246 7.66 9.51 -4.84
C SER A 246 8.65 8.95 -5.86
N VAL A 247 9.92 9.38 -5.81
CA VAL A 247 10.97 8.98 -6.75
C VAL A 247 11.66 7.72 -6.25
N ASN A 248 12.04 7.68 -4.97
CA ASN A 248 12.66 6.53 -4.33
C ASN A 248 11.62 5.67 -3.60
N ILE A 249 10.82 4.94 -4.38
CA ILE A 249 9.71 4.13 -3.88
C ILE A 249 10.12 2.95 -2.97
N GLY A 250 11.41 2.62 -2.94
CA GLY A 250 11.96 1.65 -1.98
C GLY A 250 12.14 2.24 -0.57
N SER A 251 12.39 3.54 -0.46
CA SER A 251 12.71 4.22 0.79
C SER A 251 11.48 4.49 1.64
N VAL A 252 11.57 4.25 2.96
CA VAL A 252 10.51 4.59 3.92
C VAL A 252 11.00 5.68 4.87
N MET A 253 10.07 6.46 5.40
CA MET A 253 10.34 7.34 6.53
C MET A 253 10.77 6.50 7.74
N SER A 254 12.05 6.57 8.04
CA SER A 254 12.68 5.75 9.06
C SER A 254 12.43 6.30 10.46
N ALA A 255 12.17 5.42 11.42
CA ALA A 255 12.11 5.76 12.84
C ALA A 255 13.48 5.64 13.52
N SER A 256 14.52 5.24 12.78
CA SER A 256 15.89 5.08 13.28
C SER A 256 16.92 5.43 12.20
N THR A 257 18.02 6.06 12.60
CA THR A 257 19.14 6.34 11.69
C THR A 257 20.03 5.11 11.44
N THR A 258 19.92 4.07 12.27
CA THR A 258 20.80 2.89 12.22
C THR A 258 20.04 1.59 11.98
N ASN A 259 18.83 1.44 12.54
CA ASN A 259 18.05 0.23 12.41
C ASN A 259 17.12 0.31 11.18
N LYS A 260 17.46 -0.44 10.13
CA LYS A 260 16.69 -0.51 8.88
C LYS A 260 15.38 -1.31 8.99
N ALA A 261 15.18 -2.03 10.10
CA ALA A 261 13.97 -2.81 10.35
C ALA A 261 12.80 -1.96 10.87
N VAL A 262 13.05 -0.70 11.24
CA VAL A 262 12.04 0.19 11.82
C VAL A 262 11.74 1.39 10.92
N GLY A 263 10.50 1.85 10.99
CA GLY A 263 9.95 2.94 10.18
C GLY A 263 8.64 3.44 10.76
N TYR A 264 8.07 4.50 10.23
CA TYR A 264 6.75 4.95 10.68
C TYR A 264 5.62 4.20 9.97
N GLY A 265 4.58 3.82 10.74
CA GLY A 265 3.39 3.14 10.24
C GLY A 265 3.09 1.81 10.93
N ARG A 266 2.48 0.88 10.18
CA ARG A 266 2.04 -0.45 10.66
C ARG A 266 2.52 -1.58 9.77
N GLY A 267 3.04 -2.63 10.40
CA GLY A 267 3.39 -3.89 9.76
C GLY A 267 2.33 -4.94 10.03
N TYR A 268 2.14 -5.86 9.09
CA TYR A 268 1.17 -6.93 9.19
C TYR A 268 1.87 -8.25 8.83
N ARG A 269 1.98 -9.14 9.81
CA ARG A 269 2.60 -10.46 9.66
C ARG A 269 1.51 -11.51 9.52
N PHE A 270 1.63 -12.34 8.49
CA PHE A 270 0.60 -13.30 8.08
C PHE A 270 0.99 -14.70 8.54
N SER A 271 0.01 -15.49 8.95
CA SER A 271 0.17 -16.93 9.12
C SER A 271 -0.86 -17.64 8.25
N PHE A 272 -0.37 -18.49 7.35
CA PHE A 272 -1.22 -19.31 6.49
C PHE A 272 -1.31 -20.74 7.02
N GLY A 273 -2.43 -21.39 6.74
CA GLY A 273 -2.69 -22.77 7.13
C GLY A 273 -3.59 -23.47 6.13
N GLN A 274 -3.84 -24.74 6.40
CA GLN A 274 -4.87 -25.52 5.72
C GLN A 274 -6.26 -25.14 6.26
N PRO A 275 -7.34 -25.36 5.49
CA PRO A 275 -8.70 -25.26 6.01
C PRO A 275 -8.95 -26.27 7.14
N VAL A 276 -9.87 -25.94 8.04
CA VAL A 276 -10.23 -26.81 9.18
C VAL A 276 -10.77 -28.16 8.67
N GLY A 277 -10.32 -29.26 9.27
CA GLY A 277 -10.76 -30.61 8.93
C GLY A 277 -9.95 -31.31 7.84
N VAL A 278 -8.87 -30.69 7.35
CA VAL A 278 -7.88 -31.37 6.51
C VAL A 278 -7.05 -32.33 7.37
N ALA A 279 -7.03 -33.59 6.97
CA ALA A 279 -6.17 -34.62 7.58
C ALA A 279 -4.98 -35.01 6.67
N ASN A 280 -4.88 -34.43 5.47
CA ASN A 280 -3.88 -34.79 4.47
C ASN A 280 -2.82 -33.68 4.31
N GLY A 281 -1.55 -34.06 4.18
CA GLY A 281 -0.43 -33.12 4.04
C GLY A 281 -0.32 -32.43 2.66
N PHE A 282 -1.28 -32.66 1.77
CA PHE A 282 -1.19 -32.27 0.35
C PHE A 282 -2.04 -31.07 -0.01
N THR A 283 -3.03 -30.71 0.83
CA THR A 283 -3.81 -29.49 0.65
C THR A 283 -2.91 -28.27 0.84
N PRO A 284 -2.88 -27.30 -0.10
CA PRO A 284 -2.03 -26.12 0.03
C PRO A 284 -2.43 -25.27 1.24
N LEU A 285 -1.46 -24.53 1.79
CA LEU A 285 -1.67 -23.58 2.89
C LEU A 285 -2.36 -22.30 2.40
N ASN A 286 -3.55 -22.41 1.82
CA ASN A 286 -4.19 -21.31 1.10
C ASN A 286 -5.23 -20.53 1.92
N VAL A 287 -5.27 -20.75 3.24
CA VAL A 287 -6.14 -20.00 4.16
C VAL A 287 -5.28 -19.12 5.06
N LEU A 288 -5.57 -17.82 5.10
CA LEU A 288 -4.98 -16.92 6.10
C LEU A 288 -5.64 -17.23 7.45
N GLN A 289 -4.85 -17.63 8.45
CA GLN A 289 -5.33 -18.09 9.76
C GLN A 289 -5.23 -16.98 10.81
N THR A 290 -4.12 -16.26 10.81
CA THR A 290 -3.89 -15.16 11.75
C THR A 290 -3.15 -14.03 11.07
N LEU A 291 -3.36 -12.83 11.61
CA LEU A 291 -2.63 -11.64 11.23
C LEU A 291 -2.21 -10.89 12.49
N GLN A 292 -0.92 -10.57 12.59
CA GLN A 292 -0.37 -9.78 13.69
C GLN A 292 -0.05 -8.38 13.19
N GLU A 293 -0.63 -7.37 13.82
CA GLU A 293 -0.29 -5.97 13.60
C GLU A 293 0.91 -5.60 14.48
N VAL A 294 1.87 -4.93 13.85
CA VAL A 294 3.14 -4.53 14.43
C VAL A 294 3.27 -3.03 14.27
N ASP A 295 3.70 -2.34 15.33
CA ASP A 295 4.14 -0.96 15.21
C ASP A 295 5.52 -0.94 14.56
N LEU A 296 5.64 -0.35 13.37
CA LEU A 296 6.90 -0.34 12.64
C LEU A 296 7.98 0.48 13.34
N SER A 297 7.62 1.43 14.20
CA SER A 297 8.61 2.30 14.84
C SER A 297 9.37 1.57 15.94
N THR A 298 8.72 0.60 16.59
CA THR A 298 9.29 -0.20 17.67
C THR A 298 9.58 -1.65 17.27
N GLY A 299 8.94 -2.17 16.22
CA GLY A 299 8.99 -3.56 15.80
C GLY A 299 8.13 -4.51 16.66
N ASN A 300 7.39 -3.97 17.63
CA ASN A 300 6.59 -4.73 18.58
C ASN A 300 5.20 -5.08 18.03
N VAL A 301 4.73 -6.29 18.33
CA VAL A 301 3.35 -6.69 18.05
C VAL A 301 2.41 -5.90 18.97
N ILE A 302 1.43 -5.21 18.38
CA ILE A 302 0.46 -4.38 19.10
C ILE A 302 -0.93 -5.03 19.16
N GLN A 303 -1.31 -5.83 18.16
CA GLN A 303 -2.61 -6.47 18.11
C GLN A 303 -2.60 -7.74 17.26
N ASN A 304 -3.43 -8.72 17.61
CA ASN A 304 -3.77 -9.84 16.74
C ASN A 304 -5.16 -9.63 16.16
N TRP A 305 -5.32 -9.86 14.86
CA TRP A 305 -6.59 -9.70 14.17
C TRP A 305 -7.34 -11.03 14.06
N ASN A 306 -8.66 -10.94 13.95
CA ASN A 306 -9.52 -12.08 13.74
C ASN A 306 -9.66 -12.36 12.24
N CYS A 307 -9.27 -13.56 11.80
CA CYS A 307 -9.32 -14.02 10.41
C CYS A 307 -10.32 -15.18 10.21
N ASN A 308 -11.39 -15.23 10.99
CA ASN A 308 -12.35 -16.35 10.97
C ASN A 308 -13.32 -16.31 9.78
N ARG A 309 -13.32 -15.22 8.98
CA ARG A 309 -14.15 -15.10 7.78
C ARG A 309 -13.46 -15.78 6.61
N ILE A 310 -13.63 -17.10 6.55
CA ILE A 310 -13.03 -17.96 5.53
C ILE A 310 -14.12 -18.38 4.55
N TYR A 311 -13.88 -18.10 3.28
CA TYR A 311 -14.81 -18.36 2.19
C TYR A 311 -14.21 -19.32 1.17
N LYS A 312 -14.90 -20.43 0.93
CA LYS A 312 -14.58 -21.35 -0.17
C LYS A 312 -14.96 -20.73 -1.51
N ILE A 313 -14.09 -20.81 -2.51
CA ILE A 313 -14.35 -20.27 -3.84
C ILE A 313 -14.85 -21.39 -4.75
N TYR A 314 -16.09 -21.27 -5.22
CA TYR A 314 -16.77 -22.26 -6.05
C TYR A 314 -16.61 -21.93 -7.54
N LEU A 315 -16.71 -22.97 -8.37
CA LEU A 315 -16.91 -22.79 -9.82
C LEU A 315 -18.31 -22.21 -10.08
N ASN A 316 -18.43 -21.42 -11.15
CA ASN A 316 -19.73 -20.87 -11.56
C ASN A 316 -20.77 -21.98 -11.84
N ARG A 317 -20.36 -23.09 -12.46
CA ARG A 317 -21.25 -24.25 -12.68
C ARG A 317 -21.72 -24.96 -11.40
N ASP A 318 -21.01 -24.76 -10.29
CA ASP A 318 -21.34 -25.34 -8.98
C ASP A 318 -22.10 -24.35 -8.09
N ALA A 319 -22.54 -23.20 -8.63
CA ALA A 319 -23.19 -22.11 -7.88
C ALA A 319 -24.43 -22.56 -7.09
N ALA A 320 -25.12 -23.62 -7.52
CA ALA A 320 -26.26 -24.17 -6.78
C ALA A 320 -25.87 -24.63 -5.35
N SER A 321 -24.62 -25.03 -5.13
CA SER A 321 -24.08 -25.39 -3.80
C SER A 321 -23.65 -24.18 -2.97
N CYS A 322 -23.68 -22.99 -3.56
CA CYS A 322 -23.33 -21.70 -2.95
C CYS A 322 -24.32 -20.61 -3.41
N ALA A 323 -25.62 -20.86 -3.26
CA ALA A 323 -26.64 -19.92 -3.71
C ALA A 323 -26.51 -18.60 -2.92
N PRO A 324 -26.48 -17.42 -3.59
CA PRO A 324 -26.34 -16.15 -2.90
C PRO A 324 -27.55 -15.87 -2.00
N HIS A 325 -27.33 -15.04 -0.97
CA HIS A 325 -28.43 -14.55 -0.15
C HIS A 325 -29.42 -13.73 -1.00
N THR A 326 -30.71 -14.01 -0.82
CA THR A 326 -31.80 -13.22 -1.41
C THR A 326 -31.93 -11.88 -0.70
N GLU A 327 -32.45 -10.87 -1.40
CA GLU A 327 -32.68 -9.54 -0.81
C GLU A 327 -33.57 -9.61 0.44
N ALA A 328 -34.60 -10.47 0.43
CA ALA A 328 -35.47 -10.68 1.59
C ALA A 328 -34.71 -11.21 2.82
N GLN A 329 -33.77 -12.15 2.64
CA GLN A 329 -32.93 -12.65 3.74
C GLN A 329 -32.04 -11.54 4.31
N ILE A 330 -31.43 -10.73 3.46
CA ILE A 330 -30.55 -9.61 3.85
C ILE A 330 -31.35 -8.52 4.58
N ALA A 331 -32.55 -8.20 4.08
CA ALA A 331 -33.44 -7.23 4.70
C ALA A 331 -33.89 -7.69 6.09
N ALA A 332 -34.17 -8.99 6.27
CA ALA A 332 -34.69 -9.56 7.51
C ALA A 332 -33.66 -9.63 8.66
N SER A 333 -32.35 -9.58 8.39
CA SER A 333 -31.31 -9.76 9.42
C SER A 333 -30.25 -8.65 9.39
N ALA A 334 -30.18 -7.88 10.48
CA ALA A 334 -29.19 -6.82 10.65
C ALA A 334 -27.75 -7.37 10.72
N SER A 335 -27.54 -8.52 11.38
CA SER A 335 -26.23 -9.16 11.45
C SER A 335 -25.78 -9.67 10.08
N LEU A 336 -26.69 -10.26 9.31
CA LEU A 336 -26.40 -10.70 7.94
C LEU A 336 -26.04 -9.51 7.05
N ARG A 337 -26.77 -8.39 7.18
CA ARG A 337 -26.49 -7.17 6.43
C ARG A 337 -25.12 -6.59 6.73
N GLN A 338 -24.74 -6.52 8.01
CA GLN A 338 -23.42 -6.06 8.43
C GLN A 338 -22.30 -6.97 7.90
N GLU A 339 -22.49 -8.30 7.97
CA GLU A 339 -21.50 -9.24 7.48
C GLU A 339 -21.35 -9.18 5.96
N ILE A 340 -22.46 -9.06 5.22
CA ILE A 340 -22.41 -8.84 3.78
C ILE A 340 -21.69 -7.53 3.45
N GLU A 341 -21.93 -6.45 4.18
CA GLU A 341 -21.24 -5.17 3.97
C GLU A 341 -19.71 -5.33 4.11
N ILE A 342 -19.25 -6.07 5.12
CA ILE A 342 -17.83 -6.39 5.31
C ILE A 342 -17.28 -7.15 4.10
N VAL A 343 -17.98 -8.18 3.62
CA VAL A 343 -17.54 -8.97 2.47
C VAL A 343 -17.56 -8.16 1.18
N ARG A 344 -18.56 -7.29 0.99
CA ARG A 344 -18.73 -6.49 -0.24
C ARG A 344 -17.67 -5.41 -0.43
N ARG A 345 -17.00 -4.97 0.64
CA ARG A 345 -15.79 -4.12 0.54
C ARG A 345 -14.65 -4.82 -0.20
N GLN A 346 -14.59 -6.15 -0.09
CA GLN A 346 -13.54 -6.98 -0.67
C GLN A 346 -14.00 -7.64 -1.99
N PHE A 347 -15.25 -8.08 -2.05
CA PHE A 347 -15.85 -8.82 -3.16
C PHE A 347 -17.09 -8.12 -3.71
N ARG A 348 -16.89 -7.34 -4.77
CA ARG A 348 -17.94 -6.51 -5.37
C ARG A 348 -19.13 -7.33 -5.90
N ALA A 349 -20.33 -6.77 -5.77
CA ALA A 349 -21.58 -7.43 -6.16
C ALA A 349 -21.73 -7.67 -7.67
N ASP A 350 -21.08 -6.88 -8.51
CA ASP A 350 -21.07 -7.08 -9.96
C ASP A 350 -20.10 -8.19 -10.41
N GLN A 351 -19.22 -8.66 -9.52
CA GLN A 351 -18.17 -9.64 -9.84
C GLN A 351 -18.36 -10.98 -9.12
N TRP A 352 -18.97 -10.96 -7.93
CA TRP A 352 -19.05 -12.11 -7.04
C TRP A 352 -20.46 -12.29 -6.48
N ASP A 353 -20.92 -13.54 -6.48
CA ASP A 353 -22.02 -14.01 -5.65
C ASP A 353 -21.47 -14.50 -4.31
N VAL A 354 -22.18 -14.17 -3.22
CA VAL A 354 -21.69 -14.34 -1.85
C VAL A 354 -22.76 -15.00 -1.01
N ASN A 355 -22.39 -16.05 -0.29
CA ASN A 355 -23.20 -16.59 0.80
C ASN A 355 -22.35 -16.70 2.06
N VAL A 356 -22.57 -15.76 2.99
CA VAL A 356 -21.82 -15.68 4.25
C VAL A 356 -22.21 -16.73 5.28
N THR A 357 -23.39 -17.34 5.14
CA THR A 357 -23.84 -18.41 6.05
C THR A 357 -23.21 -19.74 5.66
N GLN A 358 -23.04 -19.98 4.37
CA GLN A 358 -22.35 -21.16 3.83
C GLN A 358 -20.84 -20.98 3.73
N GLY A 359 -20.32 -19.77 3.97
CA GLY A 359 -18.89 -19.46 3.89
C GLY A 359 -18.36 -19.71 2.48
N CYS A 360 -19.04 -19.17 1.47
CA CYS A 360 -18.66 -19.42 0.08
C CYS A 360 -18.84 -18.20 -0.85
N LEU A 361 -18.04 -18.19 -1.91
CA LEU A 361 -17.99 -17.17 -2.97
C LEU A 361 -18.05 -17.85 -4.33
N VAL A 362 -18.79 -17.26 -5.27
CA VAL A 362 -18.83 -17.71 -6.66
C VAL A 362 -18.51 -16.53 -7.57
N PRO A 363 -17.52 -16.61 -8.46
CA PRO A 363 -17.33 -15.59 -9.47
C PRO A 363 -18.51 -15.63 -10.45
N LYS A 364 -19.01 -14.46 -10.83
CA LYS A 364 -20.06 -14.35 -11.85
C LYS A 364 -19.54 -14.80 -13.20
N ALA A 365 -20.45 -15.21 -14.08
CA ALA A 365 -20.10 -15.72 -15.42
C ALA A 365 -19.30 -14.71 -16.29
N THR A 366 -19.38 -13.41 -15.96
CA THR A 366 -18.62 -12.33 -16.61
C THR A 366 -17.18 -12.20 -16.12
N VAL A 367 -16.81 -12.93 -15.06
CA VAL A 367 -15.50 -12.91 -14.42
C VAL A 367 -14.78 -14.22 -14.75
N PRO A 368 -13.48 -14.19 -15.14
CA PRO A 368 -12.71 -15.41 -15.37
C PRO A 368 -12.77 -16.35 -14.17
N SER A 369 -12.82 -17.67 -14.39
CA SER A 369 -12.85 -18.63 -13.29
C SER A 369 -11.54 -18.63 -12.49
N CYS A 370 -11.64 -18.76 -11.17
CA CYS A 370 -10.54 -19.02 -10.23
C CYS A 370 -9.84 -20.38 -10.48
N TYR A 371 -10.37 -21.19 -11.39
CA TYR A 371 -9.84 -22.50 -11.75
C TYR A 371 -9.76 -22.60 -13.26
N THR A 372 -8.63 -23.06 -13.80
CA THR A 372 -8.55 -23.44 -15.21
C THR A 372 -9.45 -24.65 -15.45
N GLU A 373 -10.39 -24.53 -16.39
CA GLU A 373 -11.31 -25.62 -16.77
C GLU A 373 -10.59 -26.79 -17.46
N ASN A 374 -9.29 -26.62 -17.74
CA ASN A 374 -8.45 -27.59 -18.40
C ASN A 374 -7.88 -28.59 -17.38
N THR A 375 -8.50 -29.76 -17.36
CA THR A 375 -7.95 -31.09 -17.07
C THR A 375 -6.80 -31.20 -16.05
N VAL A 376 -7.03 -31.95 -14.97
CA VAL A 376 -5.95 -32.59 -14.21
C VAL A 376 -5.57 -33.85 -14.97
N ASN A 377 -4.33 -33.99 -15.46
CA ASN A 377 -3.87 -35.19 -16.20
C ASN A 377 -4.72 -35.56 -17.44
N GLY A 378 -5.21 -34.59 -18.21
CA GLY A 378 -6.06 -34.88 -19.37
C GLY A 378 -7.51 -35.26 -19.02
N VAL A 379 -7.91 -35.21 -17.75
CA VAL A 379 -9.30 -35.46 -17.30
C VAL A 379 -9.80 -34.29 -16.45
N ALA A 380 -10.89 -33.65 -16.87
CA ALA A 380 -11.49 -32.54 -16.13
C ALA A 380 -12.54 -33.08 -15.15
N GLN A 381 -12.37 -32.93 -13.84
CA GLN A 381 -13.38 -33.42 -12.88
C GLN A 381 -13.82 -32.43 -11.78
N GLY A 382 -13.40 -31.16 -11.85
CA GLY A 382 -13.92 -30.11 -10.95
C GLY A 382 -13.10 -29.90 -9.68
N VAL A 383 -13.74 -29.37 -8.64
CA VAL A 383 -13.11 -28.94 -7.39
C VAL A 383 -13.65 -29.77 -6.24
N GLU A 384 -12.77 -30.14 -5.31
CA GLU A 384 -13.14 -30.80 -4.08
C GLU A 384 -13.33 -29.76 -2.97
N TYR A 385 -14.58 -29.60 -2.54
CA TYR A 385 -15.01 -28.60 -1.55
C TYR A 385 -15.04 -29.14 -0.12
N SER A 386 -14.87 -30.46 0.07
CA SER A 386 -14.74 -31.11 1.36
C SER A 386 -13.29 -31.08 1.83
N ALA A 387 -13.04 -30.44 2.97
CA ALA A 387 -11.69 -30.31 3.53
C ALA A 387 -11.03 -31.65 3.86
N GLY A 388 -11.82 -32.68 4.21
CA GLY A 388 -11.29 -34.01 4.57
C GLY A 388 -11.00 -34.92 3.37
N ALA A 389 -11.44 -34.56 2.16
CA ALA A 389 -11.28 -35.40 0.98
C ALA A 389 -9.93 -35.17 0.29
N SER A 390 -9.41 -36.22 -0.36
CA SER A 390 -8.20 -36.11 -1.18
C SER A 390 -8.45 -35.23 -2.41
N CYS A 391 -7.53 -34.32 -2.69
CA CYS A 391 -7.62 -33.39 -3.81
C CYS A 391 -6.26 -33.21 -4.49
N TYR A 392 -6.30 -32.82 -5.76
CA TYR A 392 -5.11 -32.57 -6.57
C TYR A 392 -4.55 -31.19 -6.25
N ASN A 393 -3.26 -31.16 -5.91
CA ASN A 393 -2.50 -29.94 -5.69
C ASN A 393 -1.53 -29.71 -6.86
N PRO A 394 -1.72 -28.64 -7.67
CA PRO A 394 -0.86 -28.36 -8.82
C PRO A 394 0.60 -28.10 -8.46
N LEU A 395 0.90 -27.72 -7.21
CA LEU A 395 2.28 -27.51 -6.73
C LEU A 395 3.08 -28.82 -6.61
N ILE A 396 2.39 -29.94 -6.40
CA ILE A 396 2.98 -31.28 -6.27
C ILE A 396 3.11 -31.93 -7.66
N GLY A 397 2.33 -31.45 -8.64
CA GLY A 397 2.32 -31.96 -10.00
C GLY A 397 1.70 -33.35 -10.10
N ASN A 398 2.13 -34.09 -11.13
CA ASN A 398 1.49 -35.33 -11.57
C ASN A 398 2.23 -36.58 -11.10
N VAL A 399 2.89 -36.51 -9.94
CA VAL A 399 3.68 -37.61 -9.40
C VAL A 399 2.80 -38.43 -8.45
N SER A 400 2.40 -39.63 -8.88
CA SER A 400 1.58 -40.54 -8.08
C SER A 400 2.21 -40.88 -6.72
N ALA A 401 3.55 -41.02 -6.68
CA ALA A 401 4.31 -41.28 -5.45
C ALA A 401 4.11 -40.23 -4.35
N SER A 402 3.63 -39.03 -4.72
CA SER A 402 3.36 -37.95 -3.78
C SER A 402 1.94 -37.95 -3.23
N TYR A 403 1.07 -38.91 -3.58
CA TYR A 403 -0.32 -38.97 -3.10
C TYR A 403 -0.61 -40.24 -2.27
N PRO A 404 -1.54 -40.17 -1.30
CA PRO A 404 -1.99 -41.35 -0.54
C PRO A 404 -2.51 -42.40 -1.51
N ASN A 405 -1.97 -43.63 -1.43
CA ASN A 405 -2.31 -44.78 -2.27
C ASN A 405 -1.78 -44.74 -3.71
N LEU A 406 -0.83 -43.86 -4.03
CA LEU A 406 -0.24 -43.78 -5.37
C LEU A 406 -1.26 -43.47 -6.48
N ILE A 407 -2.39 -42.85 -6.13
CA ILE A 407 -3.43 -42.43 -7.07
C ILE A 407 -3.56 -40.92 -7.01
N ILE A 408 -3.45 -40.27 -8.16
CA ILE A 408 -3.62 -38.83 -8.28
C ILE A 408 -5.13 -38.52 -8.21
N PRO A 409 -5.59 -37.67 -7.27
CA PRO A 409 -6.99 -37.28 -7.19
C PRO A 409 -7.44 -36.58 -8.48
N THR A 410 -8.70 -36.78 -8.86
CA THR A 410 -9.24 -36.23 -10.11
C THR A 410 -9.80 -34.81 -9.96
N LYS A 411 -10.16 -34.41 -8.75
CA LYS A 411 -10.65 -33.06 -8.41
C LYS A 411 -9.54 -32.21 -7.81
N ARG A 412 -9.50 -30.92 -8.17
CA ARG A 412 -8.55 -29.95 -7.61
C ARG A 412 -8.90 -29.54 -6.19
N CYS A 413 -7.90 -29.18 -5.40
CA CYS A 413 -8.13 -28.58 -4.09
C CYS A 413 -8.83 -27.23 -4.23
N ALA A 414 -9.79 -26.94 -3.32
CA ALA A 414 -10.48 -25.66 -3.30
C ALA A 414 -9.54 -24.49 -2.97
N ASN A 415 -9.79 -23.35 -3.61
CA ASN A 415 -9.26 -22.04 -3.27
C ASN A 415 -10.14 -21.35 -2.23
N TYR A 416 -9.54 -20.43 -1.49
CA TYR A 416 -10.16 -19.71 -0.39
C TYR A 416 -9.93 -18.21 -0.50
N ALA A 417 -10.87 -17.46 0.03
CA ALA A 417 -10.68 -16.08 0.42
C ALA A 417 -10.82 -15.97 1.94
N THR A 418 -9.93 -15.22 2.57
CA THR A 418 -10.05 -14.89 3.99
C THR A 418 -10.17 -13.39 4.14
N ILE A 419 -11.05 -12.93 5.04
CA ILE A 419 -11.12 -11.54 5.47
C ILE A 419 -10.76 -11.46 6.95
N CYS A 420 -9.70 -10.73 7.26
CA CYS A 420 -9.32 -10.38 8.63
C CYS A 420 -9.87 -8.99 8.97
N THR A 421 -10.44 -8.85 10.16
CA THR A 421 -10.93 -7.55 10.66
C THR A 421 -10.32 -7.19 12.00
N LYS A 422 -10.02 -5.91 12.17
CA LYS A 422 -9.65 -5.30 13.45
C LYS A 422 -10.92 -5.03 14.25
N PHE A 423 -10.97 -5.53 15.49
CA PHE A 423 -12.03 -5.22 16.45
C PHE A 423 -11.51 -4.25 17.50
#